data_AF-A0A1Y0L4H2-F1
#
_entry.id   AF-A0A1Y0L4H2-F1
#
_cell.length_a   1.000
_cell.length_b   1.000
_cell.length_c   1.000
_cell.angle_alpha   90.00
_cell.angle_beta   90.00
_cell.angle_gamma   90.00
#
_symmetry.space_group_name_H-M   'P 1'
#
loop_
_entity.id
_entity.type
_entity.pdbx_description
1 polymer ?
#
loop_
_entity_poly.entity_id
_entity_poly.type
_entity_poly.pdbx_seq_one_letter_code
_entity_poly.pdbx_strand_id
1 'polypeptide(L)'
;MDKVKQILQQEIDRLNVAEQRDNLPRFSFTFLRKHPGLWFVMYLCYALCVALIFSTEMLGWPAFWFATAFVLGMSLLMLMDISPKYRFEDIDALDLRVCYNGEWYYIRAVSQQCINAINNDPEVPSQVKQGIARLLEKKGEVDFYDIYHLTWGGRSAATI
;
A
#
# COMPACT_ATOMS: atom_id res chain seq x y z
N MET A 1 -1.65 -28.37 0.86
CA MET A 1 -1.28 -27.01 1.33
C MET A 1 -0.82 -26.13 0.17
N ASP A 2 -0.09 -26.69 -0.80
CA ASP A 2 0.25 -26.03 -2.06
C ASP A 2 -0.98 -25.46 -2.79
N LYS A 3 -2.14 -26.11 -2.66
CA LYS A 3 -3.36 -25.63 -3.29
C LYS A 3 -3.86 -24.28 -2.76
N VAL A 4 -3.76 -24.05 -1.44
CA VAL A 4 -4.08 -22.74 -0.85
C VAL A 4 -3.12 -21.69 -1.39
N LYS A 5 -1.83 -22.00 -1.48
CA LYS A 5 -0.81 -21.10 -2.05
C LYS A 5 -1.14 -20.76 -3.50
N GLN A 6 -1.50 -21.74 -4.32
CA GLN A 6 -1.91 -21.52 -5.71
C GLN A 6 -3.13 -20.60 -5.81
N ILE A 7 -4.17 -20.82 -4.99
CA ILE A 7 -5.38 -20.00 -5.02
C ILE A 7 -5.07 -18.55 -4.60
N LEU A 8 -4.29 -18.36 -3.53
CA LEU A 8 -3.88 -17.02 -3.10
C LEU A 8 -3.01 -16.32 -4.15
N GLN A 9 -2.07 -17.04 -4.76
CA GLN A 9 -1.23 -16.48 -5.83
C GLN A 9 -2.07 -16.05 -7.04
N GLN A 10 -3.06 -16.85 -7.44
CA GLN A 10 -3.98 -16.48 -8.53
C GLN A 10 -4.78 -15.23 -8.22
N GLU A 11 -5.25 -15.08 -6.97
CA GLU A 11 -5.96 -13.87 -6.56
C GLU A 11 -5.03 -12.65 -6.51
N ILE A 12 -3.79 -12.82 -6.03
CA ILE A 12 -2.75 -11.78 -6.05
C ILE A 12 -2.47 -11.32 -7.48
N ASP A 13 -2.26 -12.26 -8.41
CA ASP A 13 -1.98 -11.95 -9.80
C ASP A 13 -3.15 -11.19 -10.45
N ARG A 14 -4.38 -11.62 -10.16
CA ARG A 14 -5.58 -10.94 -10.60
C ARG A 14 -5.66 -9.52 -10.03
N LEU A 15 -5.40 -9.31 -8.74
CA LEU A 15 -5.41 -8.00 -8.11
C LEU A 15 -4.33 -7.09 -8.70
N ASN A 16 -3.12 -7.61 -8.90
CA ASN A 16 -2.02 -6.88 -9.52
C ASN A 16 -2.39 -6.38 -10.93
N VAL A 17 -3.07 -7.20 -11.72
CA VAL A 17 -3.54 -6.80 -13.06
C VAL A 17 -4.70 -5.81 -12.97
N ALA A 18 -5.69 -6.07 -12.12
CA ALA A 18 -6.89 -5.24 -11.99
C ALA A 18 -6.57 -3.83 -11.47
N GLU A 19 -5.65 -3.72 -10.51
CA GLU A 19 -5.22 -2.45 -9.92
C GLU A 19 -4.00 -1.84 -10.63
N GLN A 20 -3.50 -2.49 -11.70
CA GLN A 20 -2.31 -2.09 -12.43
C GLN A 20 -1.08 -1.85 -11.53
N ARG A 21 -0.88 -2.73 -10.53
CA ARG A 21 0.28 -2.68 -9.65
C ARG A 21 1.49 -3.13 -10.46
N ASP A 22 2.28 -2.19 -10.94
CA ASP A 22 3.40 -2.44 -11.86
C ASP A 22 4.76 -2.02 -11.31
N ASN A 23 4.82 -1.54 -10.06
CA ASN A 23 5.99 -0.92 -9.44
C ASN A 23 6.50 0.34 -10.16
N LEU A 24 5.73 0.92 -11.09
CA LEU A 24 6.17 2.09 -11.83
C LEU A 24 5.71 3.37 -11.13
N PRO A 25 6.54 4.43 -11.10
CA PRO A 25 6.13 5.74 -10.65
C PRO A 25 5.14 6.34 -11.64
N ARG A 26 3.98 6.76 -11.14
CA ARG A 26 2.92 7.41 -11.90
C ARG A 26 2.68 8.80 -11.34
N PHE A 27 2.45 9.76 -12.22
CA PHE A 27 1.99 11.07 -11.79
C PHE A 27 0.51 10.97 -11.40
N SER A 28 0.23 11.19 -10.11
CA SER A 28 -1.11 11.14 -9.56
C SER A 28 -1.42 12.45 -8.84
N PHE A 29 -2.55 13.05 -9.19
CA PHE A 29 -3.12 14.19 -8.44
C PHE A 29 -3.93 13.72 -7.22
N THR A 30 -3.85 12.43 -6.89
CA THR A 30 -4.60 11.81 -5.80
C THR A 30 -4.26 12.48 -4.48
N PHE A 31 -2.97 12.76 -4.24
CA PHE A 31 -2.54 13.43 -3.01
C PHE A 31 -3.09 14.85 -2.89
N LEU A 32 -3.09 15.64 -3.98
CA LEU A 32 -3.67 16.98 -4.00
C LEU A 32 -5.18 16.95 -3.71
N ARG A 33 -5.90 15.97 -4.27
CA ARG A 33 -7.35 15.82 -4.06
C ARG A 33 -7.68 15.34 -2.65
N LYS A 34 -6.87 14.45 -2.07
CA LYS A 34 -7.10 13.86 -0.74
C LYS A 34 -6.68 14.80 0.39
N HIS A 35 -5.64 15.59 0.19
CA HIS A 35 -5.07 16.48 1.20
C HIS A 35 -4.91 17.94 0.69
N PRO A 36 -5.99 18.60 0.23
CA PRO A 36 -5.91 19.94 -0.32
C PRO A 36 -5.44 20.97 0.72
N GLY A 37 -5.82 20.80 2.00
CA GLY A 37 -5.39 21.68 3.09
C GLY A 37 -3.88 21.60 3.36
N LEU A 38 -3.29 20.40 3.29
CA LEU A 38 -1.85 20.23 3.49
C LEU A 38 -1.06 20.90 2.36
N TRP A 39 -1.54 20.77 1.12
CA TRP A 39 -1.00 21.49 -0.03
C TRP A 39 -1.08 23.00 0.16
N PHE A 40 -2.23 23.53 0.57
CA PHE A 40 -2.40 24.96 0.81
C PHE A 40 -1.43 25.49 1.88
N VAL A 41 -1.35 24.79 3.03
CA VAL A 41 -0.45 25.18 4.13
C VAL A 41 1.01 25.16 3.67
N MET A 42 1.42 24.20 2.85
CA MET A 42 2.79 24.14 2.31
C MET A 42 3.13 25.41 1.51
N TYR A 43 2.26 25.84 0.58
CA TYR A 43 2.52 27.06 -0.20
C TYR A 43 2.40 28.33 0.62
N LEU A 44 1.53 28.36 1.64
CA LEU A 44 1.46 29.48 2.58
C LEU A 44 2.77 29.62 3.36
N CYS A 45 3.29 28.52 3.90
CA CYS A 45 4.58 28.49 4.59
C CYS A 45 5.73 28.88 3.66
N TYR A 46 5.70 28.43 2.40
CA TYR A 46 6.68 28.84 1.39
C TYR A 46 6.62 30.35 1.12
N ALA A 47 5.44 30.93 0.96
CA ALA A 47 5.29 32.38 0.75
C ALA A 47 5.84 33.20 1.94
N LEU A 48 5.58 32.75 3.17
CA LEU A 48 6.15 33.34 4.38
C LEU A 48 7.68 33.22 4.42
N CYS A 49 8.23 32.07 3.99
CA CYS A 49 9.67 31.86 3.89
C CYS A 49 10.31 32.80 2.87
N VAL A 50 9.69 32.98 1.69
CA VAL A 50 10.16 33.93 0.67
C VAL A 50 10.16 35.36 1.20
N ALA A 51 9.09 35.77 1.91
CA ALA A 51 9.03 37.09 2.54
C ALA A 51 10.18 37.28 3.54
N LEU A 52 10.49 36.26 4.34
CA LEU A 52 11.59 36.30 5.31
C LEU A 52 12.96 36.42 4.63
N ILE A 53 13.19 35.64 3.56
CA ILE A 53 14.43 35.67 2.77
C ILE A 53 14.72 37.08 2.25
N PHE A 54 13.72 37.77 1.71
CA PHE A 54 13.90 39.12 1.19
C PHE A 54 13.85 40.23 2.25
N SER A 55 13.34 39.94 3.45
CA SER A 55 13.43 40.84 4.60
C SER A 55 14.81 40.85 5.27
N THR A 56 15.66 39.85 4.95
CA THR A 56 16.96 39.65 5.60
C THR A 56 18.12 39.86 4.62
N GLU A 57 19.06 40.72 4.98
CA GLU A 57 20.17 41.12 4.10
C GLU A 57 21.15 39.97 3.75
N MET A 58 21.24 38.92 4.58
CA MET A 58 22.18 37.80 4.36
C MET A 58 21.70 36.70 3.39
N LEU A 59 20.40 36.48 3.22
CA LEU A 59 19.87 35.28 2.53
C LEU A 59 19.77 35.49 1.01
N GLY A 60 19.14 36.58 0.59
CA GLY A 60 19.08 37.04 -0.79
C GLY A 60 18.65 35.99 -1.83
N TRP A 61 19.08 36.22 -3.07
CA TRP A 61 18.72 35.39 -4.23
C TRP A 61 19.15 33.91 -4.17
N PRO A 62 20.33 33.54 -3.64
CA PRO A 62 20.73 32.14 -3.56
C PRO A 62 19.79 31.30 -2.68
N ALA A 63 19.39 31.83 -1.52
CA ALA A 63 18.47 31.15 -0.61
C ALA A 63 17.08 30.99 -1.23
N PHE A 64 16.60 32.00 -1.96
CA PHE A 64 15.34 31.94 -2.69
C PHE A 64 15.31 30.79 -3.69
N TRP A 65 16.32 30.68 -4.56
CA TRP A 65 16.37 29.62 -5.57
C TRP A 65 16.47 28.23 -4.96
N PHE A 66 17.24 28.08 -3.87
CA PHE A 66 17.33 26.82 -3.15
C PHE A 66 15.98 26.42 -2.53
N ALA A 67 15.33 27.33 -1.80
CA ALA A 67 14.03 27.07 -1.18
C ALA A 67 12.95 26.77 -2.23
N THR A 68 12.95 27.51 -3.34
CA THR A 68 12.04 27.29 -4.48
C THR A 68 12.26 25.90 -5.07
N ALA A 69 13.50 25.55 -5.39
CA ALA A 69 13.84 24.24 -5.96
C ALA A 69 13.47 23.10 -5.02
N PHE A 70 13.71 23.27 -3.71
CA PHE A 70 13.34 22.29 -2.70
C PHE A 70 11.82 22.08 -2.65
N VAL A 71 11.02 23.14 -2.54
CA VAL A 71 9.55 23.04 -2.49
C VAL A 71 9.01 22.43 -3.78
N LEU A 72 9.51 22.84 -4.95
CA LEU A 72 9.10 22.25 -6.24
C LEU A 72 9.49 20.78 -6.34
N GLY A 73 10.70 20.40 -5.91
CA GLY A 73 11.15 19.01 -5.88
C GLY A 73 10.28 18.15 -4.96
N MET A 74 10.00 18.61 -3.74
CA MET A 74 9.12 17.91 -2.80
C MET A 74 7.68 17.84 -3.33
N SER A 75 7.18 18.90 -3.98
CA SER A 75 5.87 18.92 -4.64
C SER A 75 5.78 17.86 -5.74
N LEU A 76 6.83 17.74 -6.57
CA LEU A 76 6.92 16.74 -7.63
C LEU A 76 6.93 15.32 -7.06
N LEU A 77 7.69 15.09 -5.98
CA LEU A 77 7.74 13.78 -5.31
C LEU A 77 6.38 13.41 -4.71
N MET A 78 5.65 14.35 -4.10
CA MET A 78 4.30 14.09 -3.58
C MET A 78 3.25 13.85 -4.67
N LEU A 79 3.51 14.31 -5.89
CA LEU A 79 2.69 14.01 -7.07
C LEU A 79 3.03 12.65 -7.69
N MET A 80 4.11 12.00 -7.22
CA MET A 80 4.52 10.69 -7.69
C MET A 80 3.96 9.61 -6.77
N ASP A 81 3.17 8.72 -7.34
CA ASP A 81 2.58 7.57 -6.66
C ASP A 81 3.17 6.30 -7.28
N ILE A 82 3.59 5.35 -6.45
CA ILE A 82 4.17 4.08 -6.91
C ILE A 82 3.30 2.98 -6.34
N SER A 83 2.60 2.20 -7.16
CA SER A 83 1.78 1.09 -6.67
C SER A 83 2.60 -0.21 -6.68
N PRO A 84 3.13 -0.67 -5.52
CA PRO A 84 3.97 -1.85 -5.48
C PRO A 84 3.16 -3.12 -5.76
N LYS A 85 3.74 -4.06 -6.51
CA LYS A 85 3.17 -5.38 -6.77
C LYS A 85 3.02 -6.17 -5.48
N TYR A 86 1.86 -6.79 -5.29
CA TYR A 86 1.68 -7.80 -4.25
C TYR A 86 2.36 -9.11 -4.66
N ARG A 87 2.93 -9.80 -3.67
CA ARG A 87 3.59 -11.09 -3.80
C ARG A 87 3.26 -11.94 -2.59
N PHE A 88 3.15 -13.24 -2.78
CA PHE A 88 2.82 -14.15 -1.68
C PHE A 88 3.89 -14.11 -0.58
N GLU A 89 5.16 -13.97 -0.96
CA GLU A 89 6.30 -13.96 -0.03
C GLU A 89 6.30 -12.72 0.89
N ASP A 90 5.54 -11.68 0.55
CA ASP A 90 5.49 -10.42 1.29
C ASP A 90 4.25 -10.33 2.23
N ILE A 91 3.43 -11.40 2.35
CA ILE A 91 2.19 -11.38 3.16
C ILE A 91 2.47 -11.14 4.66
N ASP A 92 3.54 -11.73 5.20
CA ASP A 92 3.96 -11.61 6.61
C ASP A 92 5.03 -10.54 6.83
N ALA A 93 5.52 -9.91 5.76
CA ALA A 93 6.57 -8.90 5.83
C ALA A 93 6.00 -7.51 6.10
N LEU A 94 6.58 -6.80 7.08
CA LEU A 94 6.42 -5.35 7.19
C LEU A 94 7.28 -4.67 6.11
N ASP A 95 6.74 -4.55 4.91
CA ASP A 95 7.43 -3.86 3.83
C ASP A 95 7.23 -2.33 3.90
N LEU A 96 8.32 -1.60 4.12
CA LEU A 96 8.34 -0.13 4.08
C LEU A 96 7.85 0.44 2.74
N ARG A 97 7.93 -0.33 1.64
CA ARG A 97 7.41 0.06 0.31
C ARG A 97 5.89 0.19 0.30
N VAL A 98 5.21 -0.56 1.15
CA VAL A 98 3.74 -0.60 1.26
C VAL A 98 3.25 0.48 2.24
N CYS A 99 4.07 0.82 3.26
CA CYS A 99 3.81 1.93 4.18
C CYS A 99 3.73 3.31 3.51
N TYR A 100 4.45 3.55 2.40
CA TYR A 100 4.44 4.85 1.71
C TYR A 100 3.06 5.23 1.15
N ASN A 101 2.25 4.25 0.76
CA ASN A 101 0.91 4.47 0.20
C ASN A 101 -0.21 4.34 1.23
N GLY A 102 0.11 3.96 2.48
CA GLY A 102 -0.88 3.75 3.53
C GLY A 102 -1.83 2.57 3.30
N GLU A 103 -1.57 1.71 2.31
CA GLU A 103 -2.22 0.41 2.19
C GLU A 103 -1.41 -0.58 3.02
N TRP A 104 -2.05 -1.45 3.80
CA TRP A 104 -1.35 -2.56 4.46
C TRP A 104 -1.74 -3.84 3.76
N TYR A 105 -0.76 -4.59 3.24
CA TYR A 105 -1.05 -5.85 2.57
C TYR A 105 -1.68 -6.87 3.53
N TYR A 106 -1.31 -6.78 4.82
CA TYR A 106 -1.87 -7.56 5.92
C TYR A 106 -3.40 -7.43 6.08
N ILE A 107 -3.97 -6.22 5.90
CA ILE A 107 -5.42 -5.96 6.10
C ILE A 107 -6.22 -6.08 4.79
N ARG A 108 -5.61 -6.61 3.73
CA ARG A 108 -6.28 -6.67 2.44
C ARG A 108 -7.25 -7.84 2.41
N ALA A 109 -8.54 -7.53 2.40
CA ALA A 109 -9.61 -8.51 2.23
C ALA A 109 -9.46 -9.28 0.91
N VAL A 110 -9.61 -10.60 0.96
CA VAL A 110 -9.68 -11.44 -0.24
C VAL A 110 -11.07 -11.35 -0.89
N SER A 111 -11.17 -11.54 -2.21
CA SER A 111 -12.48 -11.56 -2.84
C SER A 111 -13.31 -12.78 -2.43
N GLN A 112 -14.63 -12.66 -2.55
CA GLN A 112 -15.55 -13.78 -2.34
C GLN A 112 -15.26 -14.96 -3.28
N GLN A 113 -14.70 -14.68 -4.46
CA GLN A 113 -14.33 -15.74 -5.42
C GLN A 113 -13.17 -16.57 -4.90
N CYS A 114 -12.16 -15.94 -4.28
CA CYS A 114 -11.06 -16.62 -3.61
C CYS A 114 -11.57 -17.48 -2.45
N ILE A 115 -12.46 -16.95 -1.60
CA ILE A 115 -13.08 -17.70 -0.50
C ILE A 115 -13.84 -18.93 -1.02
N ASN A 116 -14.63 -18.76 -2.08
CA ASN A 116 -15.38 -19.85 -2.68
C ASN A 116 -14.46 -20.90 -3.30
N ALA A 117 -13.36 -20.49 -3.93
CA ALA A 117 -12.35 -21.41 -4.46
C ALA A 117 -11.72 -22.25 -3.34
N ILE A 118 -11.35 -21.63 -2.22
CA ILE A 118 -10.80 -22.33 -1.05
C ILE A 118 -11.83 -23.31 -0.46
N ASN A 119 -13.09 -22.90 -0.33
CA ASN A 119 -14.14 -23.73 0.26
C ASN A 119 -14.53 -24.94 -0.62
N ASN A 120 -14.54 -24.77 -1.94
CA ASN A 120 -14.94 -25.81 -2.89
C ASN A 120 -13.81 -26.80 -3.23
N ASP A 121 -12.56 -26.45 -2.98
CA ASP A 121 -11.42 -27.29 -3.32
C ASP A 121 -11.26 -28.47 -2.33
N PRO A 122 -11.23 -29.73 -2.79
CA PRO A 122 -11.15 -30.90 -1.91
C PRO A 122 -9.78 -31.08 -1.24
N GLU A 123 -8.71 -30.50 -1.78
CA GLU A 123 -7.34 -30.62 -1.24
C GLU A 123 -7.05 -29.62 -0.12
N VAL A 124 -7.95 -28.66 0.10
CA VAL A 124 -7.84 -27.68 1.18
C VAL A 124 -8.28 -28.31 2.51
N PRO A 125 -7.43 -28.27 3.57
CA PRO A 125 -7.79 -28.82 4.88
C PRO A 125 -9.07 -28.21 5.45
N SER A 126 -9.93 -29.05 6.02
CA SER A 126 -11.21 -28.63 6.62
C SER A 126 -11.03 -27.62 7.77
N GLN A 127 -9.91 -27.68 8.49
CA GLN A 127 -9.56 -26.72 9.54
C GLN A 127 -9.44 -25.29 9.01
N VAL A 128 -8.85 -25.11 7.82
CA VAL A 128 -8.70 -23.79 7.18
C VAL A 128 -10.08 -23.24 6.80
N LYS A 129 -10.93 -24.07 6.18
CA LYS A 129 -12.31 -23.71 5.79
C LYS A 129 -13.16 -23.30 7.00
N GLN A 130 -13.07 -24.06 8.09
CA GLN A 130 -13.75 -23.73 9.35
C GLN A 130 -13.22 -22.43 9.96
N GLY A 131 -11.91 -22.18 9.88
CA GLY A 131 -11.30 -20.92 10.32
C GLY A 131 -11.83 -19.71 9.55
N ILE A 132 -11.88 -19.82 8.21
CA ILE A 132 -12.45 -18.79 7.33
C ILE A 132 -13.91 -18.52 7.68
N ALA A 133 -14.73 -19.57 7.86
CA ALA A 133 -16.14 -19.41 8.22
C ALA A 133 -16.32 -18.65 9.55
N ARG A 134 -15.51 -18.96 10.57
CA ARG A 134 -15.52 -18.25 11.87
C ARG A 134 -15.10 -16.79 11.74
N LEU A 135 -14.14 -16.49 10.89
CA LEU A 135 -13.69 -15.11 10.65
C LEU A 135 -14.75 -14.30 9.91
N LEU A 136 -15.40 -14.89 8.91
CA LEU A 136 -16.54 -14.26 8.23
C LEU A 136 -17.70 -13.97 9.19
N GLU A 137 -18.00 -14.89 10.12
CA GLU A 137 -19.05 -14.69 11.11
C GLU A 137 -18.72 -13.56 12.11
N LYS A 138 -17.45 -13.45 12.53
CA LYS A 138 -17.04 -12.48 13.55
C LYS A 138 -16.67 -11.10 13.01
N LYS A 139 -15.92 -11.06 11.91
CA LYS A 139 -15.32 -9.85 11.32
C LYS A 139 -16.08 -9.38 10.08
N GLY A 140 -16.79 -10.28 9.39
CA GLY A 140 -17.49 -9.99 8.12
C GLY A 140 -16.60 -10.08 6.88
N GLU A 141 -15.28 -10.09 7.05
CA GLU A 141 -14.28 -10.19 5.99
C GLU A 141 -13.11 -11.08 6.41
N VAL A 142 -12.32 -11.52 5.43
CA VAL A 142 -11.14 -12.35 5.64
C VAL A 142 -10.00 -11.76 4.82
N ASP A 143 -8.85 -11.54 5.46
CA ASP A 143 -7.69 -10.95 4.79
C ASP A 143 -6.72 -12.02 4.28
N PHE A 144 -5.81 -11.64 3.39
CA PHE A 144 -4.72 -12.51 2.94
C PHE A 144 -3.92 -13.09 4.11
N TYR A 145 -3.61 -12.27 5.11
CA TYR A 145 -2.87 -12.70 6.29
C TYR A 145 -3.65 -13.72 7.13
N ASP A 146 -4.97 -13.55 7.26
CA ASP A 146 -5.80 -14.48 8.04
C ASP A 146 -5.75 -15.90 7.43
N ILE A 147 -5.88 -16.01 6.11
CA ILE A 147 -5.81 -17.31 5.40
C ILE A 147 -4.40 -17.89 5.49
N TYR A 148 -3.39 -17.03 5.33
CA TYR A 148 -2.00 -17.41 5.48
C TYR A 148 -1.72 -18.02 6.86
N HIS A 149 -2.10 -17.30 7.92
CA HIS A 149 -1.90 -17.73 9.30
C HIS A 149 -2.71 -18.99 9.64
N LEU A 150 -3.93 -19.14 9.11
CA LEU A 150 -4.72 -20.37 9.27
C LEU A 150 -4.08 -21.60 8.59
N THR A 151 -3.30 -21.39 7.53
CA THR A 151 -2.76 -22.48 6.71
C THR A 151 -1.34 -22.86 7.12
N TRP A 152 -0.48 -21.87 7.41
CA TRP A 152 0.95 -22.08 7.71
C TRP A 152 1.38 -21.59 9.10
N GLY A 153 0.49 -20.96 9.87
CA GLY A 153 0.79 -20.42 11.19
C GLY A 153 1.80 -19.27 11.15
N GLY A 154 2.71 -19.22 12.12
CA GLY A 154 3.77 -18.22 12.21
C GLY A 154 5.07 -18.59 11.47
N ARG A 155 5.01 -19.45 10.46
CA ARG A 155 6.14 -19.65 9.53
C ARG A 155 6.30 -18.37 8.69
N SER A 156 7.44 -18.18 8.03
CA SER A 156 7.63 -17.03 7.15
C SER A 156 7.20 -17.32 5.72
N ALA A 157 6.50 -16.39 5.06
CA ALA A 157 5.97 -16.62 3.72
C ALA A 157 7.09 -16.80 2.69
N ALA A 158 8.24 -16.15 2.91
CA ALA A 158 9.43 -16.29 2.08
C ALA A 158 10.07 -17.70 2.10
N THR A 159 9.68 -18.58 3.03
CA THR A 159 10.24 -19.95 3.19
C THR A 159 9.25 -21.06 2.83
N ILE A 160 8.05 -20.69 2.36
CA ILE A 160 6.98 -21.58 1.92
C ILE A 160 6.89 -21.52 0.40
#